data_AF-A0A2V7GXT0-F1
#
_entry.id   AF-A0A2V7GXT0-F1
#
_cell.length_a   1.000
_cell.length_b   1.000
_cell.length_c   1.000
_cell.angle_alpha   90.00
_cell.angle_beta   90.00
_cell.angle_gamma   90.00
#
_symmetry.space_group_name_H-M   'P 1'
#
loop_
_entity.id
_entity.type
_entity.pdbx_description
1 polymer ?
#
loop_
_entity_poly.entity_id
_entity_poly.type
_entity_poly.pdbx_seq_one_letter_code
_entity_poly.pdbx_strand_id
1 'polypeptide(L)' 'MGELKRGDERWDVFIEMQPDTDVGAVRGRVHFVSGERRRTTSWIFLEPTERDIQERFGEFSAVELWHFVQAIEG' A
#
# COMPACT_ATOMS: atom_id res chain seq x y z
N MET A 1 3.00 4.82 8.18
CA MET A 1 4.02 3.80 7.80
C MET A 1 4.18 2.87 8.98
N GLY A 2 4.04 1.56 8.75
CA GLY A 2 3.93 0.57 9.81
C GLY A 2 4.75 -0.67 9.52
N GLU A 3 4.80 -1.56 10.50
CA GLU A 3 5.54 -2.82 10.43
C GLU A 3 4.54 -3.98 10.46
N LEU A 4 4.76 -4.98 9.60
CA LEU A 4 4.06 -6.25 9.61
C LEU A 4 5.02 -7.36 10.05
N LYS A 5 4.73 -8.00 11.18
CA LYS A 5 5.44 -9.20 11.62
C LYS A 5 4.61 -10.44 11.29
N ARG A 6 5.16 -11.36 10.49
CA ARG A 6 4.55 -12.67 10.19
C ARG A 6 5.57 -13.78 10.45
N GLY A 7 5.35 -14.54 11.52
CA GLY A 7 6.31 -15.56 11.96
C GLY A 7 7.67 -14.90 12.26
N ASP A 8 8.71 -15.39 11.60
CA ASP A 8 10.08 -14.86 11.70
C ASP A 8 10.35 -13.70 10.72
N GLU A 9 9.40 -13.37 9.83
CA GLU A 9 9.57 -12.31 8.84
C GLU A 9 9.01 -10.97 9.34
N ARG A 10 9.77 -9.91 9.08
CA ARG A 10 9.40 -8.52 9.36
C ARG A 10 9.37 -7.75 8.05
N TRP A 11 8.25 -7.12 7.77
CA TRP A 11 8.02 -6.34 6.56
C TRP A 11 7.75 -4.89 6.92
N ASP A 12 8.51 -3.97 6.33
CA ASP A 12 8.21 -2.55 6.36
C ASP A 12 7.15 -2.25 5.29
N VAL A 13 6.09 -1.54 5.68
CA VAL A 13 4.96 -1.24 4.81
C VAL A 13 4.85 0.25 4.54
N PHE A 14 4.93 0.62 3.27
CA PHE A 14 4.79 1.99 2.80
C PHE A 14 3.88 2.10 1.59
N ILE A 15 3.39 3.32 1.38
CA ILE A 15 2.56 3.68 0.23
C ILE A 15 3.38 4.56 -0.71
N GLU A 16 3.34 4.22 -1.99
CA GLU A 16 3.81 5.08 -3.05
C GLU A 16 2.61 5.78 -3.67
N MET A 17 2.72 7.09 -3.85
CA MET A 17 1.72 7.95 -4.45
C MET A 17 2.27 8.51 -5.76
N GLN A 18 1.44 8.52 -6.80
CA GLN A 18 1.79 9.08 -8.10
C GLN A 18 0.63 9.91 -8.64
N PRO A 19 0.82 11.21 -8.91
CA PRO A 19 -0.18 12.02 -9.61
C PRO A 19 -0.50 11.43 -10.99
N ASP A 20 -1.78 11.43 -11.33
CA ASP A 20 -2.31 10.99 -12.62
C ASP A 20 -3.09 12.14 -13.26
N THR A 21 -2.42 12.88 -14.14
CA THR A 21 -2.95 14.06 -14.81
C THR A 21 -4.06 13.75 -15.80
N ASP A 22 -4.10 12.53 -16.33
CA ASP A 22 -5.10 12.14 -17.35
C ASP A 22 -6.50 12.06 -16.74
N VAL A 23 -6.59 11.73 -15.45
CA VAL A 23 -7.85 11.62 -14.70
C VAL A 23 -7.97 12.66 -13.58
N GLY A 24 -6.96 13.52 -13.39
CA GLY A 24 -6.97 14.58 -12.37
C GLY A 24 -7.00 14.05 -10.93
N ALA A 25 -6.29 12.95 -10.66
CA ALA A 25 -6.28 12.28 -9.36
C ALA A 25 -4.87 11.83 -8.96
N VAL A 26 -4.75 11.13 -7.83
CA VAL A 26 -3.53 10.52 -7.33
C VAL A 26 -3.73 9.02 -7.23
N ARG A 27 -2.80 8.25 -7.80
CA ARG A 27 -2.74 6.80 -7.66
C ARG A 27 -1.95 6.41 -6.42
N GLY A 28 -2.37 5.36 -5.74
CA GLY A 28 -1.63 4.78 -4.61
C GLY A 28 -1.38 3.28 -4.79
N ARG A 29 -0.17 2.83 -4.44
CA ARG A 29 0.18 1.41 -4.37
C ARG A 29 0.94 1.10 -3.09
N VAL A 30 0.81 -0.12 -2.59
CA VAL A 30 1.43 -0.55 -1.34
C VAL A 30 2.67 -1.39 -1.65
N HIS A 31 3.69 -1.19 -0.83
CA HIS A 31 4.92 -1.96 -0.85
C HIS A 31 5.14 -2.62 0.50
N PHE A 32 5.56 -3.88 0.44
CA PHE A 32 6.08 -4.64 1.57
C PHE A 32 7.55 -4.94 1.28
N VAL A 33 8.45 -4.52 2.17
CA VAL A 33 9.89 -4.75 2.02
C VAL A 33 10.45 -5.49 3.24
N SER A 34 11.22 -6.55 3.00
CA SER A 34 11.92 -7.32 4.04
C SER A 34 13.32 -7.70 3.54
N GLY A 35 14.32 -6.92 3.93
CA GLY A 35 15.68 -7.05 3.40
C GLY A 35 15.69 -6.87 1.87
N GLU A 36 16.10 -7.90 1.13
CA GLU A 36 16.10 -7.91 -0.34
C GLU A 36 14.75 -8.30 -0.95
N ARG A 37 13.81 -8.81 -0.15
CA ARG A 37 12.49 -9.23 -0.63
C ARG A 37 11.57 -8.02 -0.72
N ARG A 38 10.89 -7.89 -1.85
CA ARG A 38 9.87 -6.86 -2.08
C ARG A 38 8.63 -7.48 -2.68
N ARG A 39 7.47 -7.07 -2.16
CA ARG A 39 6.17 -7.26 -2.80
C ARG A 39 5.54 -5.90 -3.03
N THR A 40 5.02 -5.67 -4.22
CA THR A 40 4.43 -4.39 -4.63
C THR A 40 3.11 -4.67 -5.32
N THR A 41 2.07 -3.95 -4.94
CA THR A 41 0.75 -4.06 -5.55
C THR A 41 0.72 -3.34 -6.90
N SER A 42 -0.33 -3.60 -7.69
CA SER A 42 -0.76 -2.64 -8.71
C SER A 42 -1.21 -1.31 -8.05
N TRP A 43 -1.57 -0.32 -8.86
CA TRP A 43 -2.24 0.89 -8.36
C TRP A 43 -3.64 0.53 -7.87
N ILE A 44 -3.79 0.40 -6.55
CA ILE A 44 -5.03 -0.05 -5.89
C ILE A 44 -5.85 1.10 -5.29
N PHE A 45 -5.26 2.29 -5.21
CA PHE A 45 -5.95 3.53 -4.82
C PHE A 45 -5.98 4.49 -6.01
N LEU A 46 -7.09 5.20 -6.16
CA LEU A 46 -7.24 6.35 -7.03
C LEU A 46 -8.09 7.38 -6.27
N GLU A 47 -7.45 8.44 -5.77
CA GLU A 47 -8.10 9.43 -4.91
C GLU A 47 -7.87 10.86 -5.41
N PRO A 48 -8.75 11.82 -5.07
CA PRO A 48 -8.60 13.20 -5.52
C PRO A 48 -7.28 13.86 -5.08
N THR A 49 -6.80 13.55 -3.87
CA THR A 49 -5.57 14.13 -3.31
C THR A 49 -4.69 13.09 -2.63
N GLU A 50 -3.40 13.42 -2.45
CA GLU A 50 -2.49 12.61 -1.63
C GLU A 50 -2.96 12.46 -0.18
N ARG A 51 -3.66 13.48 0.34
CA ARG A 51 -4.21 13.46 1.69
C ARG A 51 -5.28 12.38 1.83
N ASP A 52 -6.17 12.26 0.86
CA ASP A 52 -7.23 11.24 0.87
C ASP A 52 -6.63 9.83 0.87
N ILE A 53 -5.53 9.61 0.14
CA ILE A 53 -4.78 8.34 0.19
C ILE A 53 -4.23 8.08 1.60
N GLN A 54 -3.65 9.09 2.24
CA GLN A 54 -3.10 8.95 3.59
C GLN A 54 -4.18 8.67 4.63
N GLU A 55 -5.33 9.34 4.53
CA GLU A 55 -6.47 9.14 5.43
C GLU A 55 -7.03 7.71 5.28
N ARG A 56 -7.31 7.27 4.05
CA ARG A 56 -7.75 5.89 3.79
C ARG A 56 -6.73 4.85 4.24
N PHE A 57 -5.44 5.08 4.01
CA PHE A 57 -4.39 4.16 4.48
C PHE A 57 -4.32 4.12 6.01
N GLY A 58 -4.50 5.26 6.68
CA GLY A 58 -4.49 5.36 8.14
C GLY A 58 -5.59 4.53 8.82
N GLU A 59 -6.66 4.21 8.09
CA GLU A 59 -7.72 3.32 8.58
C GLU A 59 -7.30 1.83 8.55
N PHE A 60 -6.34 1.45 7.71
CA PHE A 60 -5.87 0.07 7.62
C PHE A 60 -4.61 -0.17 8.44
N SER A 61 -4.60 -1.28 9.16
CA SER A 61 -3.36 -1.86 9.67
C SER A 61 -2.54 -2.51 8.55
N ALA A 62 -1.23 -2.66 8.77
CA ALA A 62 -0.33 -3.33 7.83
C ALA A 62 -0.74 -4.80 7.52
N VAL A 63 -1.40 -5.47 8.47
CA VAL A 63 -1.92 -6.83 8.30
C VAL A 63 -3.19 -6.86 7.45
N GLU A 64 -4.09 -5.89 7.61
CA GLU A 64 -5.29 -5.79 6.76
C GLU A 64 -4.91 -5.50 5.31
N LEU A 65 -3.93 -4.63 5.07
CA LEU A 65 -3.41 -4.37 3.74
C LEU A 65 -2.79 -5.61 3.11
N TRP A 66 -2.06 -6.40 3.88
CA TRP A 66 -1.51 -7.66 3.38
C TRP A 66 -2.62 -8.62 2.94
N HIS A 67 -3.65 -8.81 3.76
CA HIS A 67 -4.78 -9.67 3.40
C HIS A 67 -5.56 -9.16 2.21
N PHE A 68 -5.79 -7.84 2.13
CA PHE A 68 -6.43 -7.20 0.99
C PHE A 68 -5.67 -7.49 -0.31
N VAL A 69 -4.35 -7.33 -0.29
CA VAL A 69 -3.49 -7.60 -1.45
C VAL A 69 -3.53 -9.07 -1.84
N GLN A 70 -3.40 -9.98 -0.89
CA GLN A 70 -3.49 -11.42 -1.17
C GLN A 70 -4.84 -11.80 -1.78
N ALA A 71 -5.94 -11.14 -1.40
CA ALA A 71 -7.25 -11.39 -1.98
C ALA A 71 -7.39 -10.87 -3.43
N ILE A 72 -6.61 -9.85 -3.82
CA ILE A 72 -6.61 -9.29 -5.18
C ILE A 72 -5.70 -10.10 -6.11
N GLU A 73 -4.61 -10.64 -5.59
CA GLU A 73 -3.61 -11.35 -6.40
C GLU A 73 -4.04 -12.77 -6.83
N GLY A 74 -5.06 -13.36 -6.18
CA GLY A 74 -5.66 -14.64 -6.58
C GLY A 74 -4.83 -15.87 -6.22
#